data_AF-A0A7W3Z9D6-F1
#
_entry.id   AF-A0A7W3Z9D6-F1
#
_cell.length_a   1.000
_cell.length_b   1.000
_cell.length_c   1.000
_cell.angle_alpha   90.00
_cell.angle_beta   90.00
_cell.angle_gamma   90.00
#
_symmetry.space_group_name_H-M   'P 1'
#
loop_
_entity.id
_entity.type
_entity.pdbx_description
1 polymer ?
#
loop_
_entity_poly.entity_id
_entity_poly.type
_entity_poly.pdbx_seq_one_letter_code
_entity_poly.pdbx_strand_id
1 'polypeptide(L)'
;MTLTSGPAPISVQRGWEYARCAFALRQDLTSAGAEALYDHALNNGLAVIVATAWPDAELQPVERKASTPGALRVKPASELLKTLVEKAESHTVTVSGDRPAATQVRVTDIQLSSDSDGEPQVVTMTASTLGENDPPTTTFFFGENQEEQIVPADTVTINVAVLREAIEIVHPVRHGRARTGSLEQRHLDALLALDEHPRLQGLDGLEVDASYVEDKARDLWLWDNAVDYLELLSDDEIARRVEAADAHAHRSAAEWGLQSCPVCNNETLIPTHIDDFGLGIGVGTCFVCGFWRSQRAVDEESQNMMWELHHKYD
;
A
#
# COMPACT_ATOMS: atom_id res chain seq x y z
N MET A 1 14.05 -20.04 21.31
CA MET A 1 14.20 -19.79 19.86
C MET A 1 14.60 -18.34 19.69
N THR A 2 15.88 -18.08 19.48
CA THR A 2 16.40 -16.75 19.20
C THR A 2 16.12 -16.42 17.75
N LEU A 3 15.13 -15.55 17.50
CA LEU A 3 14.91 -14.93 16.20
C LEU A 3 16.10 -14.01 15.93
N THR A 4 17.10 -14.52 15.21
CA THR A 4 18.16 -13.67 14.65
C THR A 4 17.52 -12.83 13.55
N SER A 5 17.18 -11.59 13.89
CA SER A 5 16.81 -10.54 12.93
C SER A 5 18.05 -10.19 12.09
N GLY A 6 18.30 -11.00 11.06
CA GLY A 6 19.19 -10.60 9.98
C GLY A 6 18.65 -9.35 9.28
N PRO A 7 19.52 -8.58 8.59
CA PRO A 7 19.05 -7.45 7.79
C PRO A 7 17.98 -7.94 6.81
N ALA A 8 16.93 -7.14 6.63
CA ALA A 8 15.87 -7.47 5.68
C ALA A 8 16.47 -7.77 4.30
N PRO A 9 15.92 -8.75 3.56
CA PRO A 9 16.34 -9.04 2.19
C PRO A 9 16.33 -7.75 1.36
N ILE A 10 17.34 -7.56 0.51
CA ILE A 10 17.49 -6.35 -0.34
C ILE A 10 16.20 -6.05 -1.13
N SER A 11 15.41 -7.07 -1.49
CA SER A 11 14.12 -6.92 -2.16
C SER A 11 13.06 -6.21 -1.31
N VAL A 12 13.01 -6.42 0.02
CA VAL A 12 12.01 -5.79 0.90
C VAL A 12 12.25 -4.29 1.00
N GLN A 13 13.50 -3.89 1.26
CA GLN A 13 13.85 -2.47 1.34
C GLN A 13 13.59 -1.75 0.02
N ARG A 14 13.93 -2.39 -1.11
CA ARG A 14 13.69 -1.80 -2.44
C ARG A 14 12.21 -1.73 -2.78
N GLY A 15 11.41 -2.73 -2.41
CA GLY A 15 9.95 -2.68 -2.59
C GLY A 15 9.32 -1.50 -1.85
N TRP A 16 9.75 -1.25 -0.61
CA TRP A 16 9.31 -0.08 0.15
C TRP A 16 9.73 1.25 -0.49
N GLU A 17 10.98 1.35 -0.98
CA GLU A 17 11.46 2.55 -1.68
C GLU A 17 10.70 2.78 -3.00
N TYR A 18 10.37 1.71 -3.73
CA TYR A 18 9.48 1.78 -4.89
C TYR A 18 8.13 2.37 -4.51
N ALA A 19 7.44 1.75 -3.54
CA ALA A 19 6.09 2.16 -3.13
C ALA A 19 6.06 3.62 -2.67
N ARG A 20 7.05 4.04 -1.87
CA ARG A 20 7.15 5.42 -1.38
C ARG A 20 7.30 6.44 -2.49
N CYS A 21 8.18 6.18 -3.46
CA CYS A 21 8.39 7.09 -4.58
C CYS A 21 7.20 7.08 -5.56
N ALA A 22 6.63 5.91 -5.84
CA ALA A 22 5.47 5.76 -6.71
C ALA A 22 4.22 6.44 -6.11
N PHE A 23 3.99 6.32 -4.81
CA PHE A 23 2.93 7.02 -4.10
C PHE A 23 3.10 8.55 -4.17
N ALA A 24 4.31 9.07 -3.93
CA ALA A 24 4.58 10.50 -4.05
C ALA A 24 4.30 11.04 -5.46
N LEU A 25 4.66 10.28 -6.50
CA LEU A 25 4.38 10.63 -7.89
C LEU A 25 2.88 10.58 -8.23
N ARG A 26 2.13 9.65 -7.64
CA ARG A 26 0.67 9.55 -7.78
C ARG A 26 -0.04 10.77 -7.21
N GLN A 27 0.49 11.36 -6.13
CA GLN A 27 -0.05 12.58 -5.54
C GLN A 27 0.24 13.82 -6.39
N ASP A 28 1.46 13.96 -6.89
CA ASP A 28 1.84 15.09 -7.75
C ASP A 28 3.00 14.76 -8.71
N LEU A 29 2.63 14.40 -9.95
CA LEU A 29 3.57 14.15 -11.04
C LEU A 29 4.28 15.44 -11.53
N THR A 30 3.77 16.62 -11.19
CA THR A 30 4.33 17.91 -11.59
C THR A 30 5.29 18.51 -10.56
N SER A 31 5.43 17.86 -9.41
CA SER A 31 6.30 18.29 -8.32
C SER A 31 7.77 18.40 -8.76
N ALA A 32 8.48 19.38 -8.19
CA ALA A 32 9.91 19.53 -8.44
C ALA A 32 10.66 18.27 -7.95
N GLY A 33 11.36 17.59 -8.87
CA GLY A 33 12.07 16.34 -8.56
C GLY A 33 11.29 15.06 -8.90
N ALA A 34 10.12 15.16 -9.54
CA ALA A 34 9.37 14.01 -10.03
C ALA A 34 10.23 13.05 -10.89
N GLU A 35 11.15 13.57 -11.71
CA GLU A 35 12.03 12.72 -12.52
C GLU A 35 12.99 11.87 -11.67
N ALA A 36 13.49 12.43 -10.57
CA ALA A 36 14.37 11.72 -9.66
C ALA A 36 13.60 10.65 -8.86
N LEU A 37 12.37 10.98 -8.43
CA LEU A 37 11.48 10.01 -7.78
C LEU A 37 11.11 8.89 -8.76
N TYR A 38 10.84 9.21 -10.02
CA TYR A 38 10.47 8.25 -11.05
C TYR A 38 11.63 7.29 -11.36
N ASP A 39 12.85 7.80 -11.58
CA ASP A 39 14.05 6.97 -11.78
C ASP A 39 14.30 6.06 -10.57
N HIS A 40 14.10 6.58 -9.35
CA HIS A 40 14.27 5.81 -8.12
C HIS A 40 13.22 4.70 -7.98
N ALA A 41 11.94 5.02 -8.21
CA ALA A 41 10.84 4.06 -8.18
C ALA A 41 11.08 2.97 -9.22
N LEU A 42 11.26 3.34 -10.48
CA LEU A 42 11.42 2.40 -11.59
C LEU A 42 12.57 1.43 -11.36
N ASN A 43 13.73 1.93 -10.96
CA ASN A 43 14.90 1.09 -10.73
C ASN A 43 14.71 0.12 -9.54
N ASN A 44 14.04 0.56 -8.48
CA ASN A 44 13.73 -0.31 -7.35
C ASN A 44 12.67 -1.36 -7.69
N GLY A 45 11.58 -0.96 -8.36
CA GLY A 45 10.50 -1.86 -8.77
C GLY A 45 11.01 -2.99 -9.65
N LEU A 46 11.71 -2.64 -10.74
CA LEU A 46 12.29 -3.64 -11.65
C LEU A 46 13.32 -4.54 -10.96
N ALA A 47 14.12 -4.00 -10.04
CA ALA A 47 15.10 -4.80 -9.31
C ALA A 47 14.42 -5.84 -8.41
N VAL A 48 13.30 -5.50 -7.77
CA VAL A 48 12.52 -6.45 -6.98
C VAL A 48 11.92 -7.52 -7.87
N ILE A 49 11.27 -7.15 -8.98
CA ILE A 49 10.68 -8.11 -9.92
C ILE A 49 11.74 -9.13 -10.38
N VAL A 50 12.88 -8.64 -10.87
CA VAL A 50 13.96 -9.51 -11.37
C VAL A 50 14.56 -10.36 -10.24
N ALA A 51 14.89 -9.77 -9.08
CA ALA A 51 15.54 -10.50 -7.99
C ALA A 51 14.66 -11.59 -7.37
N THR A 52 13.35 -11.37 -7.35
CA THR A 52 12.39 -12.30 -6.74
C THR A 52 12.01 -13.44 -7.69
N ALA A 53 12.01 -13.19 -9.00
CA ALA A 53 11.81 -14.22 -10.03
C ALA A 53 13.10 -14.98 -10.38
N TRP A 54 14.20 -14.27 -10.64
CA TRP A 54 15.49 -14.85 -11.02
C TRP A 54 16.62 -14.25 -10.18
N PRO A 55 16.89 -14.82 -9.00
CA PRO A 55 17.95 -14.35 -8.12
C PRO A 55 19.29 -14.19 -8.84
N ASP A 56 20.03 -13.16 -8.48
CA ASP A 56 21.31 -12.73 -9.05
C ASP A 56 21.24 -12.16 -10.47
N ALA A 57 20.13 -12.32 -11.20
CA ALA A 57 19.96 -11.75 -12.54
C ALA A 57 19.82 -10.22 -12.52
N GLU A 58 19.46 -9.63 -11.37
CA GLU A 58 19.41 -8.20 -11.13
C GLU A 58 20.80 -7.57 -10.92
N LEU A 59 21.83 -8.40 -10.72
CA LEU A 59 23.17 -7.95 -10.38
C LEU A 59 24.10 -7.92 -11.60
N GLN A 60 25.11 -7.06 -11.52
CA GLN A 60 26.19 -6.97 -12.48
C GLN A 60 27.53 -6.69 -11.77
N PRO A 61 28.67 -7.14 -12.33
CA PRO A 61 29.99 -6.82 -11.79
C PRO A 61 30.26 -5.31 -11.78
N VAL A 62 31.00 -4.84 -10.76
CA VAL A 62 31.51 -3.47 -10.73
C VAL A 62 32.86 -3.40 -11.46
N GLU A 63 32.89 -2.79 -12.64
CA GLU A 63 34.09 -2.69 -13.49
C GLU A 63 35.17 -1.69 -12.99
N ARG A 64 34.96 -0.99 -11.86
CA ARG A 64 35.88 0.06 -11.42
C ARG A 64 37.18 -0.54 -10.85
N LYS A 65 38.31 -0.06 -11.38
CA LYS A 65 39.71 -0.36 -10.97
C LYS A 65 40.04 -0.18 -9.47
N ALA A 66 39.12 0.32 -8.64
CA ALA A 66 39.37 0.69 -7.24
C ALA A 66 38.39 0.08 -6.22
N SER A 67 37.39 -0.70 -6.67
CA SER A 67 36.51 -1.45 -5.76
C SER A 67 37.04 -2.86 -5.54
N THR A 68 36.76 -3.42 -4.37
CA THR A 68 37.05 -4.81 -3.99
C THR A 68 36.73 -5.76 -5.15
N PRO A 69 37.70 -6.59 -5.61
CA PRO A 69 37.47 -7.58 -6.65
C PRO A 69 36.24 -8.44 -6.29
N GLY A 70 35.29 -8.54 -7.22
CA GLY A 70 34.05 -9.32 -7.02
C GLY A 70 32.86 -8.54 -6.43
N ALA A 71 32.96 -7.22 -6.25
CA ALA A 71 31.80 -6.42 -5.87
C ALA A 71 30.70 -6.49 -6.96
N LEU A 72 29.49 -6.84 -6.54
CA LEU A 72 28.28 -6.80 -7.35
C LEU A 72 27.49 -5.52 -7.07
N ARG A 73 26.83 -5.00 -8.10
CA ARG A 73 25.86 -3.90 -7.98
C ARG A 73 24.59 -4.25 -8.72
N VAL A 74 23.48 -3.64 -8.32
CA VAL A 74 22.22 -3.76 -9.07
C VAL A 74 22.37 -3.10 -10.45
N LYS A 75 21.83 -3.76 -11.47
CA LYS A 75 21.71 -3.25 -12.84
C LYS A 75 20.86 -1.97 -12.86
N PRO A 76 21.16 -1.01 -13.75
CA PRO A 76 20.24 0.12 -13.97
C PRO A 76 18.93 -0.35 -14.61
N ALA A 77 17.87 0.44 -14.49
CA ALA A 77 16.54 0.15 -15.02
C ALA A 77 16.55 -0.31 -16.49
N SER A 78 17.36 0.31 -17.35
CA SER A 78 17.48 -0.08 -18.77
C SER A 78 17.97 -1.52 -18.95
N GLU A 79 18.96 -1.95 -18.17
CA GLU A 79 19.51 -3.31 -18.19
C GLU A 79 18.57 -4.31 -17.51
N LEU A 80 17.78 -3.88 -16.52
CA LEU A 80 16.73 -4.71 -15.91
C LEU A 80 15.58 -4.96 -16.90
N LEU A 81 15.11 -3.93 -17.63
CA LEU A 81 14.13 -4.09 -18.71
C LEU A 81 14.65 -5.02 -19.80
N LYS A 82 15.92 -4.88 -20.18
CA LYS A 82 16.56 -5.79 -21.13
C LYS A 82 16.56 -7.23 -20.62
N THR A 83 16.90 -7.42 -19.34
CA THR A 83 16.86 -8.75 -18.69
C THR A 83 15.45 -9.35 -18.77
N LEU A 84 14.40 -8.56 -18.51
CA LEU A 84 13.01 -9.03 -18.62
C LEU A 84 12.63 -9.42 -20.05
N VAL A 85 13.01 -8.62 -21.05
CA VAL A 85 12.78 -8.95 -22.47
C VAL A 85 13.49 -10.25 -22.85
N GLU A 86 14.77 -10.42 -22.49
CA GLU A 86 15.52 -11.65 -22.75
C GLU A 86 14.89 -12.88 -22.09
N LYS A 87 14.37 -12.74 -20.86
CA LYS A 87 13.64 -13.81 -20.16
C LYS A 87 12.33 -14.15 -20.86
N ALA A 88 11.61 -13.15 -21.37
CA ALA A 88 10.37 -13.36 -22.12
C ALA A 88 10.63 -14.03 -23.49
N GLU A 89 11.63 -13.57 -24.25
CA GLU A 89 12.02 -14.18 -25.53
C GLU A 89 12.39 -15.65 -25.39
N SER A 90 13.16 -15.96 -24.35
CA SER A 90 13.59 -17.33 -24.03
C SER A 90 12.55 -18.17 -23.30
N HIS A 91 11.39 -17.60 -22.96
CA HIS A 91 10.35 -18.22 -22.14
C HIS A 91 10.93 -18.82 -20.83
N THR A 92 11.88 -18.11 -20.22
CA THR A 92 12.56 -18.60 -19.02
C THR A 92 11.65 -18.43 -17.80
N VAL A 93 11.00 -19.52 -17.42
CA VAL A 93 10.21 -19.63 -16.18
C VAL A 93 11.08 -20.04 -14.99
N THR A 94 10.58 -19.85 -13.77
CA THR A 94 11.27 -20.33 -12.56
C THR A 94 11.10 -21.85 -12.44
N VAL A 95 12.19 -22.58 -12.21
CA VAL A 95 12.17 -24.06 -12.14
C VAL A 95 11.23 -24.53 -11.03
N SER A 96 10.36 -25.49 -11.36
CA SER A 96 9.50 -26.16 -10.37
C SER A 96 10.34 -27.07 -9.48
N GLY A 97 10.81 -26.56 -8.35
CA GLY A 97 11.50 -27.33 -7.32
C GLY A 97 11.45 -26.59 -5.98
N ASP A 98 11.04 -27.30 -4.92
CA ASP A 98 10.77 -26.84 -3.55
C ASP A 98 9.98 -25.52 -3.40
N ARG A 99 9.51 -25.27 -2.18
CA ARG A 99 8.75 -24.05 -1.86
C ARG A 99 9.66 -22.83 -2.11
N PRO A 100 9.23 -21.81 -2.88
CA PRO A 100 10.03 -20.60 -3.07
C PRO A 100 10.38 -20.03 -1.69
N ALA A 101 11.60 -19.48 -1.57
CA ALA A 101 11.97 -18.78 -0.34
C ALA A 101 10.91 -17.70 -0.03
N ALA A 102 10.78 -17.31 1.24
CA ALA A 102 9.77 -16.34 1.67
C ALA A 102 9.81 -14.99 0.93
N THR A 103 10.87 -14.72 0.16
CA THR A 103 11.09 -13.52 -0.65
C THR A 103 10.98 -13.75 -2.15
N GLN A 104 10.90 -15.00 -2.62
CA GLN A 104 10.86 -15.34 -4.04
C GLN A 104 9.43 -15.41 -4.57
N VAL A 105 9.33 -15.35 -5.89
CA VAL A 105 8.09 -15.49 -6.65
C VAL A 105 8.33 -16.51 -7.73
N ARG A 106 7.34 -17.37 -7.96
CA ARG A 106 7.34 -18.34 -9.03
C ARG A 106 6.71 -17.69 -10.27
N VAL A 107 7.49 -17.58 -11.34
CA VAL A 107 7.00 -17.18 -12.66
C VAL A 107 6.67 -18.45 -13.44
N THR A 108 5.39 -18.64 -13.74
CA THR A 108 4.86 -19.86 -14.41
C THR A 108 4.66 -19.66 -15.91
N ASP A 109 4.44 -18.41 -16.34
CA ASP A 109 4.36 -18.02 -17.73
C ASP A 109 4.99 -16.64 -17.90
N ILE A 110 5.62 -16.41 -19.06
CA ILE A 110 6.13 -15.11 -19.45
C ILE A 110 6.06 -14.98 -20.97
N GLN A 111 5.45 -13.90 -21.43
CA GLN A 111 5.19 -13.63 -22.84
C GLN A 111 5.69 -12.25 -23.23
N LEU A 112 6.16 -12.12 -24.47
CA LEU A 112 6.56 -10.85 -25.06
C LEU A 112 5.62 -10.51 -26.22
N SER A 113 5.04 -9.31 -26.17
CA SER A 113 4.38 -8.69 -27.31
C SER A 113 5.32 -7.68 -27.95
N SER A 114 5.45 -7.74 -29.28
CA SER A 114 6.20 -6.79 -30.09
C SER A 114 5.29 -6.02 -31.05
N ASP A 115 5.76 -4.88 -31.55
CA ASP A 115 5.06 -4.12 -32.60
C ASP A 115 5.33 -4.70 -34.01
N SER A 116 4.85 -4.00 -35.05
CA SER A 116 5.05 -4.38 -36.45
C SER A 116 6.51 -4.39 -36.90
N ASP A 117 7.38 -3.65 -36.21
CA ASP A 117 8.81 -3.56 -36.51
C ASP A 117 9.63 -4.58 -35.71
N GLY A 118 8.96 -5.34 -34.84
CA GLY A 118 9.56 -6.37 -33.98
C GLY A 118 10.12 -5.83 -32.67
N GLU A 119 9.92 -4.54 -32.36
CA GLU A 119 10.42 -3.95 -31.12
C GLU A 119 9.55 -4.40 -29.93
N PRO A 120 10.17 -4.74 -28.78
CA PRO A 120 9.47 -5.23 -27.60
C PRO A 120 8.61 -4.13 -26.98
N GLN A 121 7.30 -4.38 -26.92
CA GLN A 121 6.31 -3.43 -26.41
C GLN A 121 5.90 -3.75 -24.97
N VAL A 122 5.46 -4.98 -24.72
CA VAL A 122 4.88 -5.39 -23.44
C VAL A 122 5.40 -6.76 -23.04
N VAL A 123 5.81 -6.90 -21.79
CA VAL A 123 6.09 -8.20 -21.16
C VAL A 123 4.94 -8.50 -20.20
N THR A 124 4.29 -9.65 -20.38
CA THR A 124 3.27 -10.15 -19.46
C THR A 124 3.84 -11.37 -18.74
N MET A 125 3.73 -11.42 -17.41
CA MET A 125 4.15 -12.59 -16.64
C MET A 125 3.08 -13.04 -15.66
N THR A 126 3.00 -14.34 -15.43
CA THR A 126 2.10 -14.95 -14.45
C THR A 126 2.93 -15.38 -13.25
N ALA A 127 2.72 -14.71 -12.12
CA ALA A 127 3.60 -14.76 -10.97
C ALA A 127 2.83 -15.14 -9.69
N SER A 128 3.39 -16.00 -8.83
CA SER A 128 2.75 -16.39 -7.56
C SER A 128 3.77 -16.53 -6.42
N THR A 129 3.35 -16.16 -5.21
CA THR A 129 4.14 -16.33 -3.97
C THR A 129 3.99 -17.71 -3.35
N LEU A 130 3.03 -18.51 -3.83
CA LEU A 130 2.73 -19.85 -3.32
C LEU A 130 3.42 -20.93 -4.15
N GLY A 131 3.82 -22.02 -3.50
CA GLY A 131 4.32 -23.23 -4.16
C GLY A 131 3.18 -24.21 -4.51
N GLU A 132 3.44 -25.14 -5.45
CA GLU A 132 2.52 -26.25 -5.81
C GLU A 132 2.09 -27.11 -4.60
N ASN A 133 2.87 -27.08 -3.52
CA ASN A 133 2.64 -27.84 -2.29
C ASN A 133 2.11 -26.97 -1.13
N ASP A 134 1.87 -25.67 -1.34
CA ASP A 134 1.21 -24.87 -0.32
C ASP A 134 -0.27 -25.29 -0.22
N PRO A 135 -0.82 -25.43 1.00
CA PRO A 135 -2.21 -25.83 1.16
C PRO A 135 -3.10 -24.84 0.42
N PRO A 136 -4.18 -25.30 -0.26
CA PRO A 136 -5.09 -24.41 -0.95
C PRO A 136 -5.55 -23.33 0.03
N THR A 137 -5.47 -22.08 -0.40
CA THR A 137 -5.97 -20.98 0.40
C THR A 137 -7.48 -21.12 0.39
N THR A 138 -8.06 -21.59 1.50
CA THR A 138 -9.51 -21.67 1.64
C THR A 138 -10.04 -20.25 1.75
N THR A 139 -10.46 -19.67 0.63
CA THR A 139 -11.18 -18.41 0.64
C THR A 139 -12.58 -18.70 1.19
N PHE A 140 -12.81 -18.37 2.46
CA PHE A 140 -14.14 -18.49 3.07
C PHE A 140 -15.08 -17.44 2.48
N PHE A 141 -15.71 -17.74 1.34
CA PHE A 141 -16.84 -17.00 0.81
C PHE A 141 -18.12 -17.78 1.08
N PHE A 142 -18.95 -17.28 1.99
CA PHE A 142 -20.37 -17.60 2.20
C PHE A 142 -20.85 -19.00 1.74
N GLY A 143 -20.53 -20.04 2.53
CA GLY A 143 -21.43 -21.19 2.69
C GLY A 143 -21.40 -22.33 1.66
N GLU A 144 -20.55 -22.29 0.63
CA GLU A 144 -20.34 -23.46 -0.24
C GLU A 144 -18.85 -23.80 -0.34
N ASN A 145 -18.49 -24.99 0.18
CA ASN A 145 -17.15 -25.55 0.05
C ASN A 145 -16.93 -26.01 -1.39
N GLN A 146 -16.48 -25.13 -2.29
CA GLN A 146 -15.83 -25.55 -3.52
C GLN A 146 -14.32 -25.60 -3.29
N GLU A 147 -13.78 -26.82 -3.21
CA GLU A 147 -12.33 -27.08 -3.25
C GLU A 147 -11.82 -26.86 -4.69
N GLU A 148 -11.88 -25.64 -5.23
CA GLU A 148 -11.10 -25.30 -6.40
C GLU A 148 -9.70 -24.86 -5.96
N GLN A 149 -8.70 -25.58 -6.48
CA GLN A 149 -7.28 -25.32 -6.28
C GLN A 149 -6.88 -24.06 -7.07
N ILE A 150 -7.32 -22.89 -6.62
CA ILE A 150 -6.94 -21.61 -7.21
C ILE A 150 -5.70 -21.14 -6.44
N VAL A 151 -4.52 -21.38 -6.99
CA VAL A 151 -3.34 -20.60 -6.60
C VAL A 151 -3.55 -19.22 -7.23
N PRO A 152 -3.78 -18.13 -6.46
CA PRO A 152 -3.83 -16.81 -7.04
C PRO A 152 -2.49 -16.55 -7.72
N ALA A 153 -2.53 -16.53 -9.04
CA ALA A 153 -1.42 -16.15 -9.88
C ALA A 153 -1.77 -14.78 -10.41
N ASP A 154 -0.99 -13.79 -9.99
CA ASP A 154 -1.17 -12.42 -10.43
C ASP A 154 -0.54 -12.29 -11.81
N THR A 155 -1.32 -11.76 -12.74
CA THR A 155 -0.82 -11.42 -14.07
C THR A 155 -0.24 -10.02 -13.98
N VAL A 156 1.07 -9.89 -14.18
CA VAL A 156 1.79 -8.63 -14.12
C VAL A 156 2.08 -8.16 -15.54
N THR A 157 1.63 -6.96 -15.88
CA THR A 157 1.85 -6.37 -17.20
C THR A 157 2.89 -5.25 -17.15
N ILE A 158 4.01 -5.42 -17.85
CA ILE A 158 5.13 -4.47 -17.88
C ILE A 158 5.20 -3.83 -19.27
N ASN A 159 4.83 -2.56 -19.38
CA ASN A 159 4.90 -1.80 -20.64
C ASN A 159 6.35 -1.33 -20.90
N VAL A 160 7.13 -2.18 -21.55
CA VAL A 160 8.56 -1.97 -21.80
C VAL A 160 8.81 -0.73 -22.65
N ALA A 161 8.02 -0.48 -23.68
CA ALA A 161 8.20 0.67 -24.55
C ALA A 161 8.00 1.99 -23.80
N VAL A 162 6.93 2.12 -23.03
CA VAL A 162 6.64 3.33 -22.25
C VAL A 162 7.67 3.54 -21.14
N LEU A 163 8.11 2.47 -20.47
CA LEU A 163 9.14 2.58 -19.44
C LEU A 163 10.52 2.95 -20.03
N ARG A 164 10.85 2.48 -21.24
CA ARG A 164 12.07 2.91 -21.95
C ARG A 164 12.04 4.39 -22.32
N GLU A 165 10.91 4.87 -22.85
CA GLU A 165 10.71 6.30 -23.13
C GLU A 165 10.89 7.14 -21.86
N ALA A 166 10.30 6.71 -20.75
CA ALA A 166 10.44 7.40 -19.47
C ALA A 166 11.92 7.46 -19.00
N ILE A 167 12.70 6.39 -19.19
CA ILE A 167 14.14 6.38 -18.90
C ILE A 167 14.88 7.45 -19.70
N GLU A 168 14.57 7.61 -20.99
CA GLU A 168 15.20 8.63 -21.84
C GLU A 168 14.91 10.07 -21.37
N ILE A 169 13.74 10.29 -20.77
CA ILE A 169 13.34 11.58 -20.21
C ILE A 169 14.08 11.86 -18.89
N VAL A 170 14.15 10.89 -17.97
CA VAL A 170 14.67 11.12 -16.60
C VAL A 170 16.20 11.01 -16.50
N HIS A 171 16.83 10.19 -17.36
CA HIS A 171 18.27 9.93 -17.28
C HIS A 171 19.14 11.19 -17.49
N PRO A 172 18.84 12.12 -18.42
CA PRO A 172 19.56 13.39 -18.54
C PRO A 172 19.55 14.22 -17.25
N VAL A 173 18.38 14.32 -16.59
CA VAL A 173 18.20 15.10 -15.35
C VAL A 173 19.09 14.56 -14.23
N ARG A 174 19.18 13.24 -14.09
CA ARG A 174 20.06 12.56 -13.12
C ARG A 174 21.55 12.89 -13.32
N HIS A 175 21.97 13.17 -14.55
CA HIS A 175 23.35 13.56 -14.88
C HIS A 175 23.55 15.08 -14.97
N GLY A 176 22.58 15.86 -14.47
CA GLY A 176 22.63 17.33 -14.48
C GLY A 176 22.54 17.93 -15.88
N ARG A 177 21.96 17.21 -16.84
CA ARG A 177 21.75 17.67 -18.23
C ARG A 177 20.33 18.19 -18.40
N ALA A 178 20.15 19.03 -19.43
CA ALA A 178 18.85 19.57 -19.79
C ALA A 178 17.86 18.45 -20.17
N ARG A 179 16.60 18.61 -19.74
CA ARG A 179 15.51 17.69 -20.05
C ARG A 179 15.24 17.62 -21.55
N THR A 180 14.93 16.42 -22.04
CA THR A 180 14.53 16.13 -23.43
C THR A 180 13.01 16.03 -23.60
N GLY A 181 12.25 16.07 -22.50
CA GLY A 181 10.79 15.98 -22.48
C GLY A 181 10.24 16.20 -21.07
N SER A 182 9.00 15.79 -20.84
CA SER A 182 8.33 15.78 -19.53
C SER A 182 7.68 14.42 -19.28
N LEU A 183 7.66 13.98 -18.02
CA LEU A 183 6.85 12.83 -17.64
C LEU A 183 5.36 13.13 -17.88
N GLU A 184 4.62 12.08 -18.21
CA GLU A 184 3.20 12.15 -18.59
C GLU A 184 2.45 11.08 -17.80
N GLN A 185 1.12 11.19 -17.72
CA GLN A 185 0.30 10.24 -16.98
C GLN A 185 0.55 8.80 -17.45
N ARG A 186 0.70 8.54 -18.75
CA ARG A 186 1.02 7.19 -19.27
C ARG A 186 2.31 6.59 -18.71
N HIS A 187 3.32 7.42 -18.41
CA HIS A 187 4.56 6.97 -17.80
C HIS A 187 4.33 6.58 -16.34
N LEU A 188 3.52 7.34 -15.62
CA LEU A 188 3.11 7.03 -14.25
C LEU A 188 2.26 5.75 -14.20
N ASP A 189 1.28 5.62 -15.09
CA ASP A 189 0.42 4.42 -15.16
C ASP A 189 1.26 3.16 -15.42
N ALA A 190 2.24 3.22 -16.33
CA ALA A 190 3.16 2.11 -16.59
C ALA A 190 4.08 1.79 -15.39
N LEU A 191 4.43 2.78 -14.58
CA LEU A 191 5.18 2.58 -13.34
C LEU A 191 4.30 1.92 -12.27
N LEU A 192 3.07 2.42 -12.08
CA LEU A 192 2.13 1.91 -11.08
C LEU A 192 1.67 0.48 -11.40
N ALA A 193 1.57 0.11 -12.68
CA ALA A 193 1.28 -1.26 -13.10
C ALA A 193 2.31 -2.29 -12.60
N LEU A 194 3.53 -1.87 -12.22
CA LEU A 194 4.49 -2.77 -11.59
C LEU A 194 4.00 -3.26 -10.21
N ASP A 195 3.13 -2.52 -9.54
CA ASP A 195 2.59 -2.88 -8.21
C ASP A 195 1.68 -4.11 -8.25
N GLU A 196 1.17 -4.49 -9.43
CA GLU A 196 0.48 -5.77 -9.65
C GLU A 196 1.37 -6.98 -9.30
N HIS A 197 2.70 -6.78 -9.25
CA HIS A 197 3.62 -7.83 -8.86
C HIS A 197 3.47 -8.17 -7.36
N PRO A 198 3.34 -9.46 -6.98
CA PRO A 198 3.07 -9.91 -5.59
C PRO A 198 4.09 -9.48 -4.51
N ARG A 199 5.21 -8.88 -4.90
CA ARG A 199 6.27 -8.38 -4.00
C ARG A 199 6.41 -6.86 -4.00
N LEU A 200 5.62 -6.18 -4.81
CA LEU A 200 5.63 -4.73 -4.90
C LEU A 200 4.44 -4.07 -4.21
N GLN A 201 3.27 -4.74 -4.16
CA GLN A 201 1.97 -4.46 -3.49
C GLN A 201 2.01 -3.64 -2.18
N GLY A 202 2.66 -2.50 -2.22
CA GLY A 202 2.98 -1.64 -1.09
C GLY A 202 2.32 -0.29 -1.22
N LEU A 203 1.74 0.01 -2.39
CA LEU A 203 0.94 1.21 -2.60
C LEU A 203 -0.32 1.19 -1.73
N ASP A 204 -1.02 0.06 -1.68
CA ASP A 204 -2.21 -0.10 -0.84
C ASP A 204 -1.92 0.21 0.64
N GLY A 205 -0.78 -0.27 1.16
CA GLY A 205 -0.35 0.02 2.53
C GLY A 205 -0.11 1.51 2.77
N LEU A 206 0.54 2.20 1.84
CA LEU A 206 0.78 3.64 1.92
C LEU A 206 -0.50 4.47 1.75
N GLU A 207 -1.45 3.99 0.95
CA GLU A 207 -2.78 4.61 0.79
C GLU A 207 -3.59 4.50 2.08
N VAL A 208 -3.58 3.32 2.71
CA VAL A 208 -4.18 3.13 4.03
C VAL A 208 -3.52 4.05 5.05
N ASP A 209 -2.18 4.13 5.10
CA ASP A 209 -1.47 5.02 6.01
C ASP A 209 -1.78 6.51 5.76
N ALA A 210 -1.84 6.94 4.50
CA ALA A 210 -2.17 8.31 4.14
C ALA A 210 -3.62 8.65 4.52
N SER A 211 -4.58 7.78 4.20
CA SER A 211 -5.97 7.95 4.63
C SER A 211 -6.09 7.98 6.15
N TYR A 212 -5.29 7.16 6.86
CA TYR A 212 -5.26 7.14 8.32
C TYR A 212 -4.78 8.49 8.87
N VAL A 213 -3.74 9.07 8.28
CA VAL A 213 -3.23 10.40 8.68
C VAL A 213 -4.26 11.49 8.40
N GLU A 214 -4.88 11.49 7.21
CA GLU A 214 -5.91 12.47 6.84
C GLU A 214 -7.14 12.38 7.75
N ASP A 215 -7.64 11.18 7.99
CA ASP A 215 -8.77 10.95 8.87
C ASP A 215 -8.44 11.33 10.32
N LYS A 216 -7.21 11.06 10.78
CA LYS A 216 -6.75 11.48 12.11
C LYS A 216 -6.64 12.99 12.22
N ALA A 217 -6.14 13.67 11.20
CA ALA A 217 -6.09 15.13 11.15
C ALA A 217 -7.50 15.73 11.14
N ARG A 218 -8.45 15.14 10.40
CA ARG A 218 -9.86 15.55 10.39
C ARG A 218 -10.49 15.38 11.77
N ASP A 219 -10.26 14.25 12.44
CA ASP A 219 -10.83 13.99 13.76
C ASP A 219 -10.27 14.92 14.83
N LEU A 220 -8.97 15.25 14.77
CA LEU A 220 -8.37 16.27 15.63
C LEU A 220 -8.98 17.65 15.38
N TRP A 221 -9.17 18.03 14.11
CA TRP A 221 -9.81 19.30 13.78
C TRP A 221 -11.27 19.37 14.28
N LEU A 222 -12.04 18.29 14.13
CA LEU A 222 -13.41 18.20 14.65
C LEU A 222 -13.45 18.27 16.18
N TRP A 223 -12.45 17.68 16.84
CA TRP A 223 -12.29 17.76 18.28
C TRP A 223 -12.01 19.20 18.73
N ASP A 224 -11.00 19.84 18.16
CA ASP A 224 -10.63 21.22 18.48
C ASP A 224 -11.81 22.17 18.22
N ASN A 225 -12.51 22.02 17.10
CA ASN A 225 -13.69 22.81 16.80
C ASN A 225 -14.81 22.64 17.84
N ALA A 226 -15.03 21.42 18.33
CA ALA A 226 -16.02 21.15 19.36
C ALA A 226 -15.61 21.70 20.73
N VAL A 227 -14.31 21.71 21.06
CA VAL A 227 -13.77 22.36 22.26
C VAL A 227 -13.99 23.87 22.18
N ASP A 228 -13.58 24.51 21.08
CA ASP A 228 -13.79 25.95 20.86
C ASP A 228 -15.27 26.32 20.96
N TYR A 229 -16.14 25.51 20.37
CA TYR A 229 -17.58 25.75 20.44
C TYR A 229 -18.13 25.60 21.86
N LEU A 230 -17.64 24.62 22.63
CA LEU A 230 -18.05 24.41 24.01
C LEU A 230 -17.68 25.61 24.90
N GLU A 231 -16.51 26.24 24.67
CA GLU A 231 -16.09 27.46 25.40
C GLU A 231 -17.03 28.66 25.17
N LEU A 232 -17.78 28.66 24.07
CA LEU A 232 -18.76 29.72 23.77
C LEU A 232 -20.11 29.49 24.45
N LEU A 233 -20.36 28.30 25.00
CA LEU A 233 -21.61 27.97 25.67
C LEU A 233 -21.53 28.31 27.17
N SER A 234 -22.63 28.81 27.72
CA SER A 234 -22.76 28.93 29.18
C SER A 234 -23.15 27.59 29.80
N ASP A 235 -22.86 27.42 31.09
CA ASP A 235 -23.26 26.22 31.85
C ASP A 235 -24.78 25.97 31.78
N ASP A 236 -25.59 27.03 31.83
CA ASP A 236 -27.05 26.94 31.69
C ASP A 236 -27.47 26.41 30.31
N GLU A 237 -26.78 26.83 29.25
CA GLU A 237 -27.05 26.36 27.88
C GLU A 237 -26.59 24.91 27.69
N ILE A 238 -25.46 24.52 28.28
CA ILE A 238 -25.00 23.13 28.31
C ILE A 238 -26.04 22.26 29.02
N ALA A 239 -26.49 22.64 30.21
CA ALA A 239 -27.50 21.91 30.97
C ALA A 239 -28.81 21.74 30.18
N ARG A 240 -29.29 22.82 29.54
CA ARG A 240 -30.48 22.77 28.68
C ARG A 240 -30.33 21.77 27.52
N ARG A 241 -29.15 21.69 26.91
CA ARG A 241 -28.88 20.75 25.82
C ARG A 241 -28.78 19.30 26.30
N VAL A 242 -28.17 19.08 27.46
CA VAL A 242 -28.11 17.75 28.09
C VAL A 242 -29.51 17.21 28.33
N GLU A 243 -30.40 18.00 28.93
CA GLU A 243 -31.79 17.61 29.16
C GLU A 243 -32.57 17.34 27.85
N ALA A 244 -32.23 18.04 26.78
CA ALA A 244 -32.90 17.91 25.49
C ALA A 244 -32.35 16.78 24.59
N ALA A 245 -31.22 16.17 24.92
CA ALA A 245 -30.51 15.23 24.04
C ALA A 245 -31.34 13.98 23.71
N ASP A 246 -32.01 13.40 24.69
CA ASP A 246 -32.83 12.18 24.53
C ASP A 246 -34.00 12.41 23.55
N ALA A 247 -34.66 13.57 23.65
CA ALA A 247 -35.74 13.94 22.75
C ALA A 247 -35.28 14.15 21.28
N HIS A 248 -33.99 14.40 21.07
CA HIS A 248 -33.39 14.60 19.74
C HIS A 248 -32.67 13.35 19.21
N ALA A 249 -32.61 12.28 20.01
CA ALA A 249 -32.09 11.01 19.55
C ALA A 249 -32.97 10.44 18.44
N HIS A 250 -32.40 10.26 17.25
CA HIS A 250 -33.06 9.58 16.15
C HIS A 250 -33.41 8.12 16.49
N ARG A 251 -34.36 7.54 15.75
CA ARG A 251 -34.96 6.23 16.08
C ARG A 251 -33.96 5.07 16.19
N SER A 252 -32.83 5.13 15.48
CA SER A 252 -31.74 4.13 15.58
C SER A 252 -30.92 4.26 16.86
N ALA A 253 -30.77 5.47 17.43
CA ALA A 253 -30.16 5.64 18.75
C ALA A 253 -31.04 5.11 19.90
N ALA A 254 -32.33 4.84 19.66
CA ALA A 254 -33.22 4.26 20.67
C ALA A 254 -32.84 2.81 21.04
N GLU A 255 -32.09 2.12 20.18
CA GLU A 255 -31.61 0.75 20.43
C GLU A 255 -30.32 0.73 21.26
N TRP A 256 -29.44 1.72 21.06
CA TRP A 256 -28.10 1.76 21.68
C TRP A 256 -27.96 2.76 22.81
N GLY A 257 -28.93 3.66 22.97
CA GLY A 257 -28.89 4.75 23.93
C GLY A 257 -27.95 5.88 23.54
N LEU A 258 -27.99 6.96 24.31
CA LEU A 258 -26.98 8.02 24.24
C LEU A 258 -25.67 7.52 24.82
N GLN A 259 -24.56 7.95 24.24
CA GLN A 259 -23.22 7.62 24.71
C GLN A 259 -22.52 8.84 25.30
N SER A 260 -21.51 8.57 26.12
CA SER A 260 -20.64 9.62 26.64
C SER A 260 -19.86 10.28 25.49
N CYS A 261 -19.95 11.61 25.43
CA CYS A 261 -19.13 12.41 24.54
C CYS A 261 -17.75 12.64 25.17
N PRO A 262 -16.64 12.36 24.47
CA PRO A 262 -15.30 12.48 25.05
C PRO A 262 -14.80 13.94 25.13
N VAL A 263 -15.51 14.89 24.51
CA VAL A 263 -15.18 16.32 24.55
C VAL A 263 -15.86 17.00 25.74
N CYS A 264 -17.19 16.92 25.84
CA CYS A 264 -17.95 17.60 26.90
C CYS A 264 -18.24 16.71 28.11
N ASN A 265 -17.89 15.41 28.07
CA ASN A 265 -18.13 14.42 29.13
C ASN A 265 -19.59 14.23 29.55
N ASN A 266 -20.55 14.60 28.70
CA ASN A 266 -21.98 14.35 28.92
C ASN A 266 -22.46 13.17 28.07
N GLU A 267 -23.41 12.39 28.59
CA GLU A 267 -24.11 11.29 27.89
C GLU A 267 -25.09 11.86 26.84
N THR A 268 -24.54 12.40 25.77
CA THR A 268 -25.27 13.19 24.76
C THR A 268 -24.79 12.92 23.33
N LEU A 269 -23.89 11.95 23.15
CA LEU A 269 -23.49 11.47 21.83
C LEU A 269 -24.57 10.54 21.28
N ILE A 270 -25.13 10.92 20.14
CA ILE A 270 -26.22 10.20 19.50
C ILE A 270 -25.62 9.25 18.44
N PRO A 271 -25.57 7.93 18.69
CA PRO A 271 -24.94 6.98 17.78
C PRO A 271 -25.82 6.72 16.55
N THR A 272 -25.22 6.86 15.37
CA THR A 272 -25.80 6.55 14.05
C THR A 272 -25.48 5.12 13.61
N HIS A 273 -24.38 4.58 14.09
CA HIS A 273 -23.89 3.23 13.82
C HIS A 273 -23.03 2.78 15.02
N ILE A 274 -22.86 1.47 15.21
CA ILE A 274 -22.03 0.88 16.27
C ILE A 274 -20.89 0.06 15.67
N ASP A 275 -19.81 -0.12 16.42
CA ASP A 275 -18.64 -0.86 15.99
C ASP A 275 -18.96 -2.31 15.58
N ASP A 276 -18.24 -2.79 14.58
CA ASP A 276 -18.35 -4.16 14.08
C ASP A 276 -17.74 -5.20 15.04
N PHE A 277 -17.02 -4.77 16.08
CA PHE A 277 -16.41 -5.64 17.09
C PHE A 277 -17.40 -6.05 18.20
N GLY A 278 -18.62 -5.51 18.19
CA GLY A 278 -19.67 -5.81 19.16
C GLY A 278 -19.41 -5.23 20.56
N LEU A 279 -18.54 -4.22 20.67
CA LEU A 279 -18.24 -3.53 21.94
C LEU A 279 -19.28 -2.45 22.28
N GLY A 280 -20.16 -2.12 21.34
CA GLY A 280 -21.24 -1.16 21.52
C GLY A 280 -20.77 0.29 21.46
N ILE A 281 -19.60 0.59 20.88
CA ILE A 281 -19.09 1.94 20.72
C ILE A 281 -19.66 2.53 19.43
N GLY A 282 -20.27 3.71 19.51
CA GLY A 282 -21.05 4.28 18.41
C GLY A 282 -20.38 5.43 17.68
N VAL A 283 -20.47 5.43 16.35
CA VAL A 283 -20.20 6.57 15.45
C VAL A 283 -21.37 7.53 15.54
N GLY A 284 -21.12 8.82 15.75
CA GLY A 284 -22.23 9.76 15.90
C GLY A 284 -21.86 11.17 16.29
N THR A 285 -22.89 11.99 16.49
CA THR A 285 -22.74 13.41 16.83
C THR A 285 -23.13 13.65 18.28
N CYS A 286 -22.34 14.43 19.01
CA CYS A 286 -22.72 15.00 20.29
C CYS A 286 -23.73 16.13 20.11
N PHE A 287 -24.88 16.02 20.76
CA PHE A 287 -25.92 17.05 20.71
C PHE A 287 -25.51 18.35 21.40
N VAL A 288 -24.63 18.28 22.41
CA VAL A 288 -24.18 19.44 23.18
C VAL A 288 -23.14 20.25 22.41
N CYS A 289 -21.98 19.65 22.14
CA CYS A 289 -20.82 20.35 21.56
C CYS A 289 -20.66 20.15 20.04
N GLY A 290 -21.54 19.37 19.39
CA GLY A 290 -21.46 19.13 17.95
C GLY A 290 -20.33 18.20 17.50
N PHE A 291 -19.51 17.68 18.43
CA PHE A 291 -18.43 16.75 18.13
C PHE A 291 -18.94 15.55 17.34
N TRP A 292 -18.30 15.23 16.20
CA TRP A 292 -18.56 14.02 15.44
C TRP A 292 -17.48 12.97 15.75
N ARG A 293 -17.89 11.83 16.33
CA ARG A 293 -17.04 10.66 16.46
C ARG A 293 -17.09 9.85 15.16
N SER A 294 -15.97 9.75 14.48
CA SER A 294 -15.82 9.00 13.22
C SER A 294 -15.75 7.49 13.46
N GLN A 295 -15.96 6.69 12.39
CA GLN A 295 -15.73 5.24 12.43
C GLN A 295 -14.31 4.90 12.86
N ARG A 296 -13.31 5.62 12.35
CA ARG A 296 -11.91 5.41 12.71
C ARG A 296 -11.66 5.62 14.21
N ALA A 297 -12.24 6.66 14.81
CA ALA A 297 -12.13 6.91 16.24
C ALA A 297 -12.78 5.77 17.05
N VAL A 298 -13.91 5.24 16.57
CA VAL A 298 -14.54 4.05 17.14
C VAL A 298 -13.64 2.82 17.01
N ASP A 299 -13.07 2.55 15.84
CA ASP A 299 -12.20 1.38 15.63
C ASP A 299 -10.93 1.45 16.51
N GLU A 300 -10.33 2.64 16.66
CA GLU A 300 -9.17 2.87 17.53
C GLU A 300 -9.55 2.65 19.01
N GLU A 301 -10.71 3.15 19.45
CA GLU A 301 -11.24 2.93 20.81
C GLU A 301 -11.55 1.44 21.06
N SER A 302 -12.21 0.78 20.10
CA SER A 302 -12.53 -0.64 20.13
C SER A 302 -11.27 -1.53 20.18
N GLN A 303 -10.26 -1.23 19.37
CA GLN A 303 -8.98 -1.95 19.38
C GLN A 303 -8.26 -1.81 20.73
N ASN A 304 -8.22 -0.60 21.28
CA ASN A 304 -7.64 -0.35 22.60
C ASN A 304 -8.36 -1.13 23.69
N MET A 305 -9.70 -1.14 23.69
CA MET A 305 -10.49 -1.93 24.63
C MET A 305 -10.26 -3.44 24.46
N MET A 306 -10.15 -3.95 23.23
CA MET A 306 -9.82 -5.36 22.98
C MET A 306 -8.43 -5.73 23.50
N TRP A 307 -7.43 -4.88 23.31
CA TRP A 307 -6.08 -5.09 23.86
C TRP A 307 -6.08 -5.09 25.38
N GLU A 308 -6.79 -4.15 26.02
CA GLU A 308 -6.94 -4.13 27.48
C GLU A 308 -7.65 -5.38 28.01
N LEU A 309 -8.69 -5.85 27.32
CA LEU A 309 -9.37 -7.09 27.66
C LEU A 309 -8.42 -8.29 27.53
N HIS A 310 -7.67 -8.41 26.43
CA HIS A 310 -6.72 -9.51 26.23
C HIS A 310 -5.66 -9.57 27.33
N HIS A 311 -5.05 -8.44 27.69
CA HIS A 311 -4.03 -8.39 28.75
C HIS A 311 -4.57 -8.56 30.17
N LYS A 312 -5.87 -8.41 30.38
CA LYS A 312 -6.50 -8.67 31.68
C LYS A 312 -6.75 -10.16 31.94
N TYR A 313 -6.69 -10.99 30.90
CA TYR A 313 -6.92 -12.44 30.97
C TYR A 313 -5.66 -13.29 30.73
N ASP A 314 -4.50 -12.66 30.55
CA ASP A 314 -3.16 -13.28 30.59
C ASP A 314 -2.52 -13.12 31.98
#